data_AF-A0A7S2W2U6-F1
#
_entry.id   AF-A0A7S2W2U6-F1
#
_cell.length_a   1.000
_cell.length_b   1.000
_cell.length_c   1.000
_cell.angle_alpha   90.00
_cell.angle_beta   90.00
_cell.angle_gamma   90.00
#
_symmetry.space_group_name_H-M   'P 1'
#
loop_
_entity.id
_entity.type
_entity.pdbx_description
1 polymer ?
#
loop_
_entity_poly.entity_id
_entity_poly.type
_entity_poly.pdbx_seq_one_letter_code
_entity_poly.pdbx_strand_id
1 'polypeptide(L)'
;VIISIVLLTTMKTYDDESDGIEPKVMQILFPLLGSICGLSTIGVIYYQASNSGHLLPDMITPPISLLGCQSPEHRTYQIGFAITGLILFLSVKAWKDIFFPEFLKVTPTSCRLVLFGGFLSSIGCIGQGIVTLDDDFMFRVQSKQPVSYQSLLHQWFAMSFFLGAAIHCYSTIFMCFGPKSAEHIYSTNSFLVKLCCIAPSFFAWPLAEALHPINDQVYTTQRRVNVGGVAQYITVISYILFFGSYSLDFLNKKMEKQNQRLGKEN
;
A
#
# COMPACT_ATOMS: atom_id res chain seq x y z
N VAL A 1 -21.51 2.73 5.49
CA VAL A 1 -22.15 3.21 6.74
C VAL A 1 -21.26 2.99 7.96
N ILE A 2 -20.92 1.75 8.37
CA ILE A 2 -20.05 1.52 9.55
C ILE A 2 -18.67 2.17 9.39
N ILE A 3 -18.00 1.95 8.24
CA ILE A 3 -16.71 2.61 7.95
C ILE A 3 -16.86 4.13 7.96
N SER A 4 -17.91 4.67 7.33
CA SER A 4 -18.19 6.12 7.32
C SER A 4 -18.42 6.68 8.73
N ILE A 5 -19.10 5.95 9.61
CA ILE A 5 -19.33 6.34 11.01
C ILE A 5 -18.02 6.28 11.81
N VAL A 6 -17.21 5.24 11.62
CA VAL A 6 -15.88 5.13 12.25
C VAL A 6 -14.97 6.28 11.78
N LEU A 7 -14.98 6.60 10.48
CA LEU A 7 -14.22 7.70 9.91
C LEU A 7 -14.67 9.07 10.46
N LEU A 8 -15.97 9.34 10.44
CA LEU A 8 -16.53 10.61 10.95
C LEU A 8 -16.30 10.78 12.45
N THR A 9 -16.44 9.72 13.24
CA THR A 9 -16.18 9.76 14.68
C THR A 9 -14.70 9.95 14.98
N THR A 10 -13.81 9.31 14.20
CA THR A 10 -12.36 9.48 14.37
C THR A 10 -11.93 10.91 14.02
N MET A 11 -12.47 11.51 12.95
CA MET A 11 -12.19 12.89 12.57
C MET A 11 -12.67 13.90 13.62
N LYS A 12 -13.83 13.68 14.24
CA LYS A 12 -14.37 14.59 15.27
C LYS A 12 -13.56 14.63 16.56
N THR A 13 -12.85 13.54 16.89
CA THR A 13 -11.96 13.56 18.07
C THR A 13 -10.64 14.31 17.82
N TYR A 14 -10.32 14.69 16.59
CA TYR A 14 -9.01 15.22 16.21
C TYR A 14 -8.73 16.65 16.67
N ASP A 15 -9.76 17.39 17.07
CA ASP A 15 -9.68 18.84 17.27
C ASP A 15 -9.35 19.30 18.71
N ASP A 16 -9.14 18.41 19.68
CA ASP A 16 -8.80 18.81 21.06
C ASP A 16 -7.33 18.51 21.45
N GLU A 17 -6.64 19.63 21.72
CA GLU A 17 -5.45 19.87 22.54
C GLU A 17 -4.04 19.45 22.07
N SER A 18 -3.14 20.44 22.19
CA SER A 18 -1.88 20.63 21.45
C SER A 18 -0.61 20.32 22.26
N ASP A 19 -0.65 19.40 23.21
CA ASP A 19 0.57 18.93 23.90
C ASP A 19 0.84 17.46 23.57
N GLY A 20 1.69 17.26 22.56
CA GLY A 20 2.24 15.96 22.18
C GLY A 20 1.16 14.89 21.99
N ILE A 21 0.55 14.85 20.80
CA ILE A 21 -0.55 13.93 20.44
C ILE A 21 -0.17 12.47 20.76
N GLU A 22 -0.75 11.91 21.82
CA GLU A 22 -0.66 10.48 22.11
C GLU A 22 -1.38 9.71 20.99
N PRO A 23 -0.75 8.67 20.40
CA PRO A 23 -1.43 7.88 19.39
C PRO A 23 -2.72 7.28 19.94
N LYS A 24 -3.84 7.64 19.31
CA LYS A 24 -5.15 7.05 19.59
C LYS A 24 -5.16 5.62 19.08
N VAL A 25 -5.99 4.77 19.71
CA VAL A 25 -6.13 3.35 19.33
C VAL A 25 -6.42 3.20 17.82
N MET A 26 -7.26 4.06 17.26
CA MET A 26 -7.57 4.04 15.83
C MET A 26 -6.34 4.26 14.94
N GLN A 27 -5.38 5.10 15.34
CA GLN A 27 -4.17 5.36 14.57
C GLN A 27 -3.24 4.14 14.57
N ILE A 28 -3.24 3.35 15.65
CA ILE A 28 -2.54 2.06 15.72
C ILE A 28 -3.23 1.02 14.82
N LEU A 29 -4.56 1.03 14.77
CA LEU A 29 -5.33 0.02 14.02
C LEU A 29 -5.39 0.29 12.51
N PHE A 30 -5.36 1.55 12.06
CA PHE A 30 -5.52 1.87 10.64
C PHE A 30 -4.52 1.14 9.73
N PRO A 31 -3.20 1.14 10.00
CA PRO A 31 -2.27 0.48 9.09
C PRO A 31 -2.53 -1.03 9.01
N LEU A 32 -2.80 -1.68 10.15
CA LEU A 32 -3.15 -3.11 10.20
C LEU A 32 -4.44 -3.41 9.44
N LEU A 33 -5.50 -2.62 9.64
CA LEU A 33 -6.77 -2.78 8.94
C LEU A 33 -6.61 -2.58 7.43
N GLY A 34 -5.77 -1.62 7.02
CA GLY A 34 -5.42 -1.42 5.62
C GLY A 34 -4.74 -2.65 5.02
N SER A 35 -3.80 -3.26 5.75
CA SER A 35 -3.14 -4.48 5.30
C SER A 35 -4.06 -5.68 5.21
N ILE A 36 -4.90 -5.90 6.21
CA ILE A 36 -5.90 -6.96 6.19
C ILE A 36 -6.86 -6.75 5.02
N CYS A 37 -7.38 -5.54 4.83
CA CYS A 37 -8.28 -5.21 3.73
C CYS A 37 -7.64 -5.49 2.36
N GLY A 38 -6.42 -5.01 2.12
CA GLY A 38 -5.72 -5.20 0.86
C GLY A 38 -5.42 -6.68 0.57
N LEU A 39 -4.88 -7.41 1.54
CA LEU A 39 -4.56 -8.83 1.39
C LEU A 39 -5.82 -9.69 1.22
N SER A 40 -6.87 -9.43 2.00
CA SER A 40 -8.16 -10.10 1.84
C SER A 40 -8.79 -9.82 0.48
N THR A 41 -8.68 -8.58 -0.02
CA THR A 41 -9.16 -8.23 -1.37
C THR A 41 -8.47 -9.10 -2.42
N ILE A 42 -7.13 -9.16 -2.40
CA ILE A 42 -6.34 -10.00 -3.33
C ILE A 42 -6.74 -11.47 -3.23
N GLY A 43 -6.87 -12.02 -2.02
CA GLY A 43 -7.27 -13.40 -1.81
C GLY A 43 -8.67 -13.71 -2.34
N VAL A 44 -9.63 -12.82 -2.08
CA VAL A 44 -11.04 -13.00 -2.50
C VAL A 44 -11.18 -12.89 -4.02
N ILE A 45 -10.56 -11.89 -4.66
CA ILE A 45 -10.64 -11.76 -6.12
C ILE A 45 -9.96 -12.93 -6.84
N TYR A 46 -8.84 -13.44 -6.30
CA TYR A 46 -8.19 -14.63 -6.83
C TYR A 46 -9.10 -15.85 -6.75
N TYR A 47 -9.71 -16.08 -5.58
CA TYR A 47 -10.65 -17.16 -5.38
C TYR A 47 -11.87 -17.05 -6.31
N GLN A 48 -12.43 -15.85 -6.46
CA GLN A 48 -13.58 -15.61 -7.36
C GLN A 48 -13.23 -15.87 -8.83
N ALA A 49 -12.11 -15.34 -9.32
CA ALA A 49 -11.67 -15.53 -10.70
C ALA A 49 -11.35 -17.01 -11.00
N SER A 50 -10.70 -17.70 -10.06
CA SER A 50 -10.35 -19.12 -10.20
C SER A 50 -11.58 -20.02 -10.28
N ASN A 51 -12.59 -19.80 -9.44
CA ASN A 51 -13.82 -20.61 -9.44
C ASN A 51 -14.79 -20.27 -10.57
N SER A 52 -14.71 -19.05 -11.11
CA SER A 52 -15.56 -18.62 -12.24
C SER A 52 -15.00 -19.02 -13.60
N GLY A 53 -13.79 -19.58 -13.66
CA GLY A 53 -13.14 -19.94 -14.91
C GLY A 53 -12.67 -18.74 -15.75
N HIS A 54 -12.51 -17.57 -15.12
CA HIS A 54 -12.07 -16.33 -15.80
C HIS A 54 -10.56 -16.26 -16.01
N LEU A 55 -9.80 -17.18 -15.39
CA LEU A 55 -8.37 -17.33 -15.64
C LEU A 55 -8.14 -17.98 -17.00
N LEU A 56 -7.18 -17.45 -17.77
CA LEU A 56 -6.77 -18.08 -19.02
C LEU A 56 -6.17 -19.49 -18.75
N PRO A 57 -6.23 -20.42 -19.71
CA PRO A 57 -5.56 -21.71 -19.59
C PRO A 57 -4.08 -21.54 -19.21
N ASP A 58 -3.61 -22.38 -18.28
CA ASP A 58 -2.24 -22.37 -17.72
C ASP A 58 -1.84 -21.10 -16.95
N MET A 59 -2.79 -20.20 -16.66
CA MET A 59 -2.57 -19.02 -15.84
C MET A 59 -2.82 -19.34 -14.36
N ILE A 60 -1.76 -19.36 -13.57
CA ILE A 60 -1.81 -19.70 -12.14
C ILE A 60 -1.72 -18.42 -11.31
N THR A 61 -0.87 -17.48 -11.71
CA THR A 61 -0.57 -16.24 -10.99
C THR A 61 -0.68 -15.06 -11.93
N PRO A 62 -1.91 -14.67 -12.34
CA PRO A 62 -2.10 -13.47 -13.15
C PRO A 62 -1.66 -12.21 -12.39
N PRO A 63 -1.27 -11.14 -13.08
CA PRO A 63 -1.23 -9.80 -12.49
C PRO A 63 -2.53 -9.48 -11.71
N ILE A 64 -2.40 -8.88 -10.53
CA ILE A 64 -3.49 -8.60 -9.59
C ILE A 64 -4.61 -7.78 -10.24
N SER A 65 -4.27 -6.82 -11.11
CA SER A 65 -5.26 -6.01 -11.81
C SER A 65 -6.13 -6.82 -12.78
N LEU A 66 -5.61 -7.91 -13.37
CA LEU A 66 -6.39 -8.79 -14.24
C LEU A 66 -7.45 -9.58 -13.47
N LEU A 67 -7.22 -9.84 -12.18
CA LEU A 67 -8.21 -10.46 -11.30
C LEU A 67 -9.37 -9.53 -10.95
N GLY A 68 -9.33 -8.26 -11.37
CA GLY A 68 -10.43 -7.31 -11.19
C GLY A 68 -11.17 -6.99 -12.49
N CYS A 69 -10.94 -7.72 -13.58
CA CYS A 69 -11.50 -7.38 -14.88
C CYS A 69 -12.98 -7.77 -15.02
N GLN A 70 -13.37 -9.00 -14.63
CA GLN A 70 -14.70 -9.54 -14.88
C GLN A 70 -15.57 -9.58 -13.61
N SER A 71 -16.89 -9.65 -13.76
CA SER A 71 -17.80 -9.75 -12.60
C SER A 71 -17.94 -11.21 -12.16
N PRO A 72 -17.95 -11.52 -10.84
CA PRO A 72 -18.16 -10.58 -9.73
C PRO A 72 -16.90 -9.92 -9.16
N GLU A 73 -15.70 -10.43 -9.47
CA GLU A 73 -14.44 -10.03 -8.86
C GLU A 73 -14.07 -8.56 -9.11
N HIS A 74 -14.54 -7.99 -10.22
CA HIS A 74 -14.45 -6.57 -10.54
C HIS A 74 -15.00 -5.70 -9.42
N ARG A 75 -16.19 -6.02 -8.89
CA ARG A 75 -16.80 -5.20 -7.82
C ARG A 75 -16.04 -5.33 -6.51
N THR A 76 -15.57 -6.54 -6.20
CA THR A 76 -14.73 -6.82 -5.03
C THR A 76 -13.42 -6.03 -5.11
N TYR A 77 -12.76 -6.05 -6.27
CA TYR A 77 -11.54 -5.28 -6.54
C TYR A 77 -11.78 -3.80 -6.29
N GLN A 78 -12.85 -3.25 -6.90
CA GLN A 78 -13.14 -1.82 -6.83
C GLN A 78 -13.28 -1.33 -5.38
N ILE A 79 -14.17 -1.99 -4.64
CA ILE A 79 -14.46 -1.64 -3.25
C ILE A 79 -13.23 -1.88 -2.38
N GLY A 80 -12.59 -3.03 -2.52
CA GLY A 80 -11.48 -3.46 -1.69
C GLY A 80 -10.26 -2.54 -1.81
N PHE A 81 -9.81 -2.24 -3.02
CA PHE A 81 -8.66 -1.35 -3.23
C PHE A 81 -8.99 0.12 -2.94
N ALA A 82 -10.20 0.60 -3.22
CA ALA A 82 -10.60 1.95 -2.84
C ALA A 82 -10.62 2.15 -1.30
N ILE A 83 -11.18 1.18 -0.56
CA ILE A 83 -11.15 1.20 0.91
C ILE A 83 -9.72 1.09 1.42
N THR A 84 -8.90 0.21 0.86
CA THR A 84 -7.49 0.05 1.22
C THR A 84 -6.75 1.37 1.06
N GLY A 85 -6.88 2.03 -0.10
CA GLY A 85 -6.24 3.32 -0.36
C GLY A 85 -6.71 4.44 0.57
N LEU A 86 -8.00 4.46 0.95
CA LEU A 86 -8.52 5.40 1.95
C LEU A 86 -7.92 5.17 3.34
N ILE A 87 -7.80 3.91 3.77
CA ILE A 87 -7.18 3.57 5.05
C ILE A 87 -5.68 3.92 5.05
N LEU A 88 -4.98 3.68 3.93
CA LEU A 88 -3.59 4.10 3.75
C LEU A 88 -3.45 5.63 3.85
N PHE A 89 -4.34 6.38 3.20
CA PHE A 89 -4.34 7.85 3.28
C PHE A 89 -4.44 8.35 4.73
N LEU A 90 -5.34 7.76 5.52
CA LEU A 90 -5.52 8.10 6.92
C LEU A 90 -4.34 7.68 7.78
N SER A 91 -3.72 6.54 7.46
CA SER A 91 -2.49 6.08 8.12
C SER A 91 -1.34 7.06 7.86
N VAL A 92 -1.17 7.54 6.62
CA VAL A 92 -0.15 8.54 6.26
C VAL A 92 -0.44 9.87 6.94
N LYS A 93 -1.71 10.29 7.02
CA LYS A 93 -2.11 11.49 7.77
C LYS A 93 -1.79 11.35 9.26
N ALA A 94 -2.16 10.22 9.88
CA ALA A 94 -1.84 9.96 11.29
C ALA A 94 -0.33 9.93 11.53
N TRP A 95 0.43 9.33 10.61
CA TRP A 95 1.88 9.30 10.69
C TRP A 95 2.47 10.71 10.60
N LYS A 96 1.96 11.52 9.67
CA LYS A 96 2.35 12.94 9.54
C LYS A 96 2.17 13.65 10.87
N ASP A 97 0.98 13.59 11.45
CA ASP A 97 0.67 14.45 12.58
C ASP A 97 1.40 14.02 13.87
N ILE A 98 1.78 12.74 13.99
CA ILE A 98 2.49 12.21 15.16
C ILE A 98 4.02 12.27 15.00
N PHE A 99 4.54 11.84 13.85
CA PHE A 99 5.97 11.62 13.68
C PHE A 99 6.66 12.73 12.87
N PHE A 100 5.95 13.42 11.96
CA PHE A 100 6.56 14.44 11.09
C PHE A 100 7.26 15.56 11.86
N PRO A 101 6.72 16.12 12.96
CA PRO A 101 7.40 17.20 13.69
C PRO A 101 8.76 16.79 14.27
N GLU A 102 8.90 15.52 14.65
CA GLU A 102 10.16 14.97 15.18
C GLU A 102 11.15 14.70 14.04
N PHE A 103 10.71 14.03 12.96
CA PHE A 103 11.58 13.72 11.82
C PHE A 103 11.99 14.94 11.00
N LEU A 104 11.16 15.98 10.92
CA LEU A 104 11.49 17.19 10.16
C LEU A 104 12.75 17.88 10.69
N LYS A 105 13.02 17.77 12.00
CA LYS A 105 14.21 18.36 12.65
C LYS A 105 15.50 17.61 12.31
N VAL A 106 15.41 16.36 11.90
CA VAL A 106 16.56 15.46 11.72
C VAL A 106 16.82 15.16 10.23
N THR A 107 15.77 14.85 9.47
CA THR A 107 15.85 14.36 8.08
C THR A 107 14.78 15.01 7.20
N PRO A 108 14.80 16.36 6.99
CA PRO A 108 13.69 17.08 6.37
C PRO A 108 13.36 16.62 4.95
N THR A 109 14.37 16.33 4.12
CA THR A 109 14.17 15.87 2.74
C THR A 109 13.50 14.49 2.70
N SER A 110 14.05 13.52 3.43
CA SER A 110 13.48 12.16 3.50
C SER A 110 12.05 12.20 4.06
N CYS A 111 11.81 13.01 5.09
CA CYS A 111 10.49 13.16 5.70
C CYS A 111 9.44 13.68 4.71
N ARG A 112 9.80 14.66 3.86
CA ARG A 112 8.93 15.16 2.78
C ARG A 112 8.66 14.10 1.71
N LEU A 113 9.68 13.32 1.33
CA LEU A 113 9.52 12.23 0.37
C LEU A 113 8.63 11.10 0.92
N VAL A 114 8.77 10.76 2.21
CA VAL A 114 7.87 9.81 2.90
C VAL A 114 6.43 10.28 2.78
N LEU A 115 6.11 11.53 3.10
CA LEU A 115 4.74 12.03 2.97
C LEU A 115 4.25 12.04 1.53
N PHE A 116 5.05 12.57 0.61
CA PHE A 116 4.69 12.64 -0.81
C PHE A 116 4.40 11.25 -1.37
N GLY A 117 5.32 10.30 -1.17
CA GLY A 117 5.15 8.93 -1.61
C GLY A 117 3.93 8.26 -0.98
N GLY A 118 3.70 8.46 0.32
CA GLY A 118 2.57 7.88 1.04
C GLY A 118 1.22 8.38 0.49
N PHE A 119 1.09 9.69 0.28
CA PHE A 119 -0.13 10.27 -0.31
C PHE A 119 -0.31 9.89 -1.78
N LEU A 120 0.76 9.94 -2.59
CA LEU A 120 0.73 9.51 -3.99
C LEU A 120 0.30 8.04 -4.10
N SER A 121 0.85 7.18 -3.24
CA SER A 121 0.49 5.76 -3.19
C SER A 121 -0.99 5.57 -2.87
N SER A 122 -1.48 6.28 -1.85
CA SER A 122 -2.88 6.21 -1.43
C SER A 122 -3.84 6.66 -2.54
N ILE A 123 -3.53 7.77 -3.22
CA ILE A 123 -4.30 8.28 -4.36
C ILE A 123 -4.28 7.28 -5.51
N GLY A 124 -3.11 6.71 -5.83
CA GLY A 124 -2.98 5.67 -6.85
C GLY A 124 -3.84 4.44 -6.53
N CYS A 125 -3.82 3.98 -5.27
CA CYS A 125 -4.60 2.84 -4.81
C CYS A 125 -6.12 3.09 -4.91
N ILE A 126 -6.57 4.28 -4.50
CA ILE A 126 -7.98 4.70 -4.65
C ILE A 126 -8.34 4.78 -6.14
N GLY A 127 -7.51 5.42 -6.94
CA GLY A 127 -7.74 5.64 -8.37
C GLY A 127 -7.87 4.33 -9.14
N GLN A 128 -6.95 3.37 -8.93
CA GLN A 128 -7.03 2.06 -9.59
C GLN A 128 -8.23 1.24 -9.09
N GLY A 129 -8.66 1.44 -7.84
CA GLY A 129 -9.87 0.82 -7.30
C GLY A 129 -11.14 1.41 -7.92
N ILE A 130 -11.17 2.70 -8.24
CA ILE A 130 -12.35 3.32 -8.88
C ILE A 130 -12.36 3.02 -10.39
N VAL A 131 -11.20 3.12 -11.03
CA VAL A 131 -10.99 2.91 -12.46
C VAL A 131 -10.27 1.58 -12.64
N THR A 132 -11.03 0.52 -12.84
CA THR A 132 -10.54 -0.85 -13.04
C THR A 132 -10.12 -1.09 -14.49
N LEU A 133 -9.36 -2.16 -14.73
CA LEU A 133 -9.08 -2.61 -16.09
C LEU A 133 -10.38 -3.05 -16.78
N ASP A 134 -10.41 -2.89 -18.11
CA ASP A 134 -11.51 -3.40 -18.92
C ASP A 134 -11.51 -4.93 -18.94
N ASP A 135 -12.69 -5.50 -19.13
CA ASP A 135 -12.92 -6.94 -19.23
C ASP A 135 -12.19 -7.58 -20.43
N ASP A 136 -12.07 -6.83 -21.54
CA ASP A 136 -11.40 -7.25 -22.76
C ASP A 136 -9.89 -6.91 -22.82
N PHE A 137 -9.29 -6.43 -21.72
CA PHE A 137 -7.91 -5.96 -21.69
C PHE A 137 -6.91 -6.99 -22.27
N MET A 138 -6.98 -8.24 -21.80
CA MET A 138 -6.08 -9.30 -22.26
C MET A 138 -6.29 -9.63 -23.74
N PHE A 139 -7.54 -9.61 -24.21
CA PHE A 139 -7.84 -9.82 -25.62
C PHE A 139 -7.22 -8.72 -26.47
N ARG A 140 -7.33 -7.44 -26.06
CA ARG A 140 -6.73 -6.31 -26.79
C ARG A 140 -5.21 -6.40 -26.84
N VAL A 141 -4.56 -6.73 -25.72
CA VAL A 141 -3.10 -6.91 -25.65
C VAL A 141 -2.65 -8.03 -26.59
N GLN A 142 -3.32 -9.19 -26.56
CA GLN A 142 -2.97 -10.34 -27.41
C GLN A 142 -3.24 -10.08 -28.91
N SER A 143 -4.35 -9.40 -29.22
CA SER A 143 -4.75 -9.08 -30.61
C SER A 143 -4.10 -7.80 -31.15
N LYS A 144 -3.23 -7.15 -30.38
CA LYS A 144 -2.57 -5.87 -30.72
C LYS A 144 -3.56 -4.74 -31.04
N GLN A 145 -4.74 -4.80 -30.45
CA GLN A 145 -5.69 -3.70 -30.54
C GLN A 145 -5.31 -2.59 -29.55
N PRO A 146 -5.64 -1.33 -29.85
CA PRO A 146 -5.45 -0.24 -28.90
C PRO A 146 -6.12 -0.56 -27.56
N VAL A 147 -5.34 -0.41 -26.48
CA VAL A 147 -5.85 -0.47 -25.10
C VAL A 147 -6.85 0.66 -24.91
N SER A 148 -7.94 0.38 -24.19
CA SER A 148 -8.96 1.38 -23.93
C SER A 148 -8.46 2.53 -23.07
N TYR A 149 -9.14 3.67 -23.14
CA TYR A 149 -8.82 4.81 -22.30
C TYR A 149 -8.94 4.51 -20.80
N GLN A 150 -9.95 3.73 -20.40
CA GLN A 150 -10.13 3.30 -19.01
C GLN A 150 -8.94 2.46 -18.52
N SER A 151 -8.49 1.48 -19.31
CA SER A 151 -7.34 0.65 -18.96
C SER A 151 -6.03 1.46 -18.90
N LEU A 152 -5.87 2.47 -19.76
CA LEU A 152 -4.74 3.40 -19.66
C LEU A 152 -4.79 4.20 -18.36
N LEU A 153 -5.95 4.77 -17.99
CA LEU A 153 -6.13 5.48 -16.72
C LEU A 153 -5.86 4.59 -15.51
N HIS A 154 -6.35 3.35 -15.52
CA HIS A 154 -6.05 2.35 -14.48
C HIS A 154 -4.53 2.17 -14.31
N GLN A 155 -3.81 1.99 -15.41
CA GLN A 155 -2.35 1.81 -15.39
C GLN A 155 -1.63 3.05 -14.84
N TRP A 156 -2.08 4.26 -15.16
CA TRP A 156 -1.54 5.50 -14.57
C TRP A 156 -1.73 5.55 -13.05
N PHE A 157 -2.90 5.14 -12.55
CA PHE A 157 -3.14 5.05 -11.11
C PHE A 157 -2.33 3.94 -10.44
N ALA A 158 -2.22 2.76 -11.06
CA ALA A 158 -1.38 1.67 -10.59
C ALA A 158 0.10 2.10 -10.53
N MET A 159 0.61 2.77 -11.56
CA MET A 159 1.96 3.33 -11.59
C MET A 159 2.17 4.33 -10.46
N SER A 160 1.20 5.21 -10.22
CA SER A 160 1.21 6.15 -9.09
C SER A 160 1.25 5.43 -7.74
N PHE A 161 0.51 4.32 -7.60
CA PHE A 161 0.54 3.48 -6.41
C PHE A 161 1.94 2.89 -6.16
N PHE A 162 2.51 2.23 -7.17
CA PHE A 162 3.82 1.57 -7.07
C PHE A 162 4.95 2.57 -6.82
N LEU A 163 5.02 3.65 -7.61
CA LEU A 163 6.06 4.67 -7.46
C LEU A 163 5.94 5.39 -6.11
N GLY A 164 4.71 5.76 -5.71
CA GLY A 164 4.46 6.37 -4.41
C GLY A 164 4.88 5.46 -3.26
N ALA A 165 4.51 4.17 -3.32
CA ALA A 165 4.89 3.19 -2.31
C ALA A 165 6.41 2.99 -2.24
N ALA A 166 7.08 2.89 -3.39
CA ALA A 166 8.54 2.79 -3.45
C ALA A 166 9.21 4.01 -2.82
N ILE A 167 8.84 5.23 -3.22
CA ILE A 167 9.36 6.48 -2.63
C ILE A 167 9.13 6.49 -1.12
N HIS A 168 7.93 6.15 -0.66
CA HIS A 168 7.56 6.14 0.74
C HIS A 168 8.42 5.16 1.55
N CYS A 169 8.46 3.89 1.13
CA CYS A 169 9.12 2.82 1.85
C CYS A 169 10.65 3.02 1.86
N TYR A 170 11.25 3.31 0.71
CA TYR A 170 12.71 3.49 0.62
C TYR A 170 13.17 4.74 1.37
N SER A 171 12.42 5.85 1.29
CA SER A 171 12.75 7.05 2.07
C SER A 171 12.59 6.81 3.57
N THR A 172 11.61 5.99 3.98
CA THR A 172 11.45 5.59 5.39
C THR A 172 12.63 4.76 5.87
N ILE A 173 13.05 3.74 5.11
CA ILE A 173 14.22 2.93 5.46
C ILE A 173 15.49 3.77 5.52
N PHE A 174 15.71 4.63 4.51
CA PHE A 174 16.85 5.54 4.50
C PHE A 174 16.85 6.47 5.71
N MET A 175 15.67 6.97 6.10
CA MET A 175 15.50 7.77 7.31
C MET A 175 15.84 6.98 8.58
N CYS A 176 15.58 5.68 8.65
CA CYS A 176 15.95 4.85 9.80
C CYS A 176 17.47 4.63 9.94
N PHE A 177 18.23 4.70 8.86
CA PHE A 177 19.70 4.55 8.88
C PHE A 177 20.45 5.83 9.31
N GLY A 178 19.75 6.93 9.54
CA GLY A 178 20.36 8.19 9.97
C GLY A 178 20.93 8.10 11.41
N PRO A 179 22.14 8.64 11.67
CA PRO A 179 22.80 8.52 12.97
C PRO A 179 22.06 9.20 14.14
N LYS A 180 21.09 10.08 13.86
CA LYS A 180 20.27 10.77 14.86
C LYS A 180 18.83 10.26 14.95
N SER A 181 18.38 9.44 14.00
CA SER A 181 17.00 8.92 13.93
C SER A 181 16.89 7.50 14.47
N ALA A 182 17.96 6.71 14.39
CA ALA A 182 18.01 5.33 14.87
C ALA A 182 17.89 5.20 16.40
N GLU A 183 18.34 6.17 17.17
CA GLU A 183 18.38 6.06 18.65
C GLU A 183 17.09 6.51 19.34
N HIS A 184 16.19 7.25 18.68
CA HIS A 184 15.08 7.90 19.38
C HIS A 184 13.68 7.73 18.79
N ILE A 185 13.51 7.40 17.51
CA ILE A 185 12.18 7.52 16.88
C ILE A 185 11.59 6.18 16.40
N TYR A 186 12.42 5.23 15.95
CA TYR A 186 11.96 3.89 15.60
C TYR A 186 12.58 2.85 16.53
N SER A 187 11.77 1.87 16.96
CA SER A 187 12.32 0.69 17.63
C SER A 187 13.04 -0.21 16.64
N THR A 188 14.11 -0.87 17.10
CA THR A 188 14.88 -1.84 16.31
C THR A 188 13.97 -2.92 15.69
N ASN A 189 12.99 -3.39 16.45
CA ASN A 189 12.04 -4.41 15.98
C ASN A 189 11.19 -3.88 14.82
N SER A 190 10.66 -2.66 14.93
CA SER A 190 9.85 -2.08 13.85
C SER A 190 10.69 -1.86 12.58
N PHE A 191 11.93 -1.41 12.75
CA PHE A 191 12.86 -1.24 11.64
C PHE A 191 13.16 -2.57 10.93
N LEU A 192 13.45 -3.64 11.68
CA LEU A 192 13.71 -4.97 11.11
C LEU A 192 12.48 -5.50 10.35
N VAL A 193 11.27 -5.33 10.91
CA VAL A 193 10.03 -5.72 10.22
C VAL A 193 9.88 -4.98 8.90
N LYS A 194 10.09 -3.65 8.88
CA LYS A 194 10.05 -2.82 7.65
C LYS A 194 11.07 -3.28 6.62
N LEU A 195 12.30 -3.56 7.06
CA LEU A 195 13.38 -4.03 6.18
C LEU A 195 13.03 -5.38 5.56
N CYS A 196 12.54 -6.33 6.36
CA CYS A 196 12.09 -7.64 5.87
C CYS A 196 10.91 -7.52 4.90
N CYS A 197 9.97 -6.60 5.14
CA CYS A 197 8.85 -6.37 4.23
C CYS A 197 9.33 -5.83 2.87
N ILE A 198 10.26 -4.88 2.86
CA ILE A 198 10.65 -4.19 1.62
C ILE A 198 11.74 -4.91 0.81
N ALA A 199 12.61 -5.69 1.44
CA ALA A 199 13.74 -6.32 0.78
C ALA A 199 13.35 -7.14 -0.48
N PRO A 200 12.27 -7.95 -0.48
CA PRO A 200 11.84 -8.67 -1.68
C PRO A 200 11.42 -7.74 -2.83
N SER A 201 10.83 -6.58 -2.53
CA SER A 201 10.35 -5.63 -3.55
C SER A 201 11.48 -5.03 -4.40
N PHE A 202 12.72 -5.00 -3.89
CA PHE A 202 13.87 -4.48 -4.61
C PHE A 202 14.14 -5.25 -5.92
N PHE A 203 13.91 -6.56 -5.90
CA PHE A 203 14.04 -7.42 -7.08
C PHE A 203 12.70 -7.64 -7.78
N ALA A 204 11.62 -7.78 -7.01
CA ALA A 204 10.32 -8.13 -7.54
C ALA A 204 9.69 -7.00 -8.36
N TRP A 205 9.88 -5.73 -7.99
CA TRP A 205 9.28 -4.62 -8.73
C TRP A 205 9.88 -4.43 -10.12
N PRO A 206 11.22 -4.33 -10.30
CA PRO A 206 11.82 -4.26 -11.63
C PRO A 206 11.46 -5.46 -12.51
N LEU A 207 11.38 -6.66 -11.92
CA LEU A 207 11.01 -7.87 -12.64
C LEU A 207 9.54 -7.83 -13.11
N ALA A 208 8.61 -7.35 -12.26
CA ALA A 208 7.21 -7.19 -12.61
C ALA A 208 7.03 -6.19 -13.76
N GLU A 209 7.77 -5.07 -13.73
CA GLU A 209 7.76 -4.05 -14.79
C GLU A 209 8.34 -4.60 -16.09
N ALA A 210 9.50 -5.26 -16.04
CA ALA A 210 10.15 -5.85 -17.21
C ALA A 210 9.29 -6.94 -17.89
N LEU A 211 8.43 -7.62 -17.12
CA LEU A 211 7.51 -8.65 -17.60
C LEU A 211 6.07 -8.13 -17.76
N HIS A 212 5.84 -6.81 -17.67
CA HIS A 212 4.51 -6.25 -17.76
C HIS A 212 3.92 -6.50 -19.17
N PRO A 213 2.65 -6.96 -19.28
CA PRO A 213 2.05 -7.32 -20.56
C PRO A 213 2.06 -6.21 -21.62
N ILE A 214 2.11 -4.93 -21.21
CA ILE A 214 2.17 -3.79 -22.15
C ILE A 214 3.51 -3.64 -22.86
N ASN A 215 4.60 -4.13 -22.24
CA ASN A 215 5.95 -3.92 -22.73
C ASN A 215 6.32 -4.89 -23.85
N ASP A 216 5.54 -5.96 -24.04
CA ASP A 216 5.84 -7.02 -24.98
C ASP A 216 4.94 -6.94 -26.22
N GLN A 217 5.50 -6.50 -27.35
CA GLN A 217 4.79 -6.44 -28.64
C GLN A 217 4.69 -7.81 -29.34
N VAL A 218 5.33 -8.87 -28.80
CA VAL A 218 5.47 -10.17 -29.46
C VAL A 218 5.32 -11.31 -28.44
N TYR A 219 4.11 -11.87 -28.34
CA TYR A 219 3.75 -13.09 -27.62
C TYR A 219 4.18 -13.14 -26.14
N THR A 220 3.36 -12.57 -25.25
CA THR A 220 3.48 -12.88 -23.81
C THR A 220 3.06 -14.33 -23.60
N THR A 221 4.05 -15.22 -23.45
CA THR A 221 3.76 -16.61 -23.05
C THR A 221 3.11 -16.62 -21.67
N GLN A 222 2.19 -17.55 -21.42
CA GLN A 222 1.51 -17.71 -20.12
C GLN A 222 2.53 -17.81 -18.98
N ARG A 223 3.67 -18.47 -19.23
CA ARG A 223 4.79 -18.54 -18.30
C ARG A 223 5.32 -17.15 -17.91
N ARG A 224 5.52 -16.25 -18.87
CA ARG A 224 5.98 -14.87 -18.58
C ARG A 224 4.94 -14.09 -17.79
N VAL A 225 3.66 -14.22 -18.14
CA VAL A 225 2.56 -13.61 -17.38
C VAL A 225 2.55 -14.11 -15.94
N ASN A 226 2.70 -15.42 -15.72
CA ASN A 226 2.74 -16.02 -14.39
C ASN A 226 3.94 -15.50 -13.57
N VAL A 227 5.14 -15.44 -14.15
CA VAL A 227 6.33 -14.92 -13.45
C VAL A 227 6.18 -13.43 -13.13
N GLY A 228 5.69 -12.64 -14.08
CA GLY A 228 5.38 -11.22 -13.86
C GLY A 228 4.34 -11.03 -12.76
N GLY A 229 3.31 -11.87 -12.72
CA GLY A 229 2.31 -11.89 -11.65
C GLY A 229 2.90 -12.25 -10.30
N VAL A 230 3.73 -13.30 -10.18
CA VAL A 230 4.43 -13.62 -8.90
C VAL A 230 5.23 -12.42 -8.42
N ALA A 231 6.00 -11.79 -9.30
CA ALA A 231 6.80 -10.62 -8.98
C ALA A 231 5.93 -9.43 -8.52
N GLN A 232 4.77 -9.23 -9.17
CA GLN A 232 3.82 -8.21 -8.75
C GLN A 232 3.20 -8.52 -7.38
N TYR A 233 2.83 -9.79 -7.11
CA TYR A 233 2.30 -10.22 -5.82
C TYR A 233 3.29 -9.95 -4.69
N ILE A 234 4.56 -10.35 -4.88
CA ILE A 234 5.62 -10.09 -3.91
C ILE A 234 5.74 -8.59 -3.65
N THR A 235 5.81 -7.77 -4.70
CA THR A 235 5.90 -6.31 -4.59
C THR A 235 4.72 -5.71 -3.81
N VAL A 236 3.48 -6.06 -4.18
CA VAL A 236 2.27 -5.50 -3.57
C VAL A 236 2.14 -5.96 -2.11
N ILE A 237 2.35 -7.24 -1.82
CA ILE A 237 2.31 -7.77 -0.44
C ILE A 237 3.40 -7.11 0.41
N SER A 238 4.62 -6.96 -0.12
CA SER A 238 5.72 -6.25 0.53
C SER A 238 5.32 -4.83 0.94
N TYR A 239 4.74 -4.05 0.03
CA TYR A 239 4.29 -2.69 0.34
C TYR A 239 3.13 -2.68 1.34
N ILE A 240 2.14 -3.55 1.17
CA ILE A 240 1.00 -3.63 2.08
C ILE A 240 1.45 -3.97 3.52
N LEU A 241 2.34 -4.94 3.69
CA LEU A 241 2.88 -5.32 4.99
C LEU A 241 3.79 -4.24 5.57
N PHE A 242 4.55 -3.54 4.71
CA PHE A 242 5.34 -2.39 5.14
C PHE A 242 4.45 -1.30 5.74
N PHE A 243 3.37 -0.92 5.07
CA PHE A 243 2.40 0.03 5.63
C PHE A 243 1.80 -0.51 6.94
N GLY A 244 1.41 -1.79 6.99
CA GLY A 244 0.90 -2.43 8.20
C GLY A 244 1.83 -2.34 9.40
N SER A 245 3.14 -2.37 9.16
CA SER A 245 4.17 -2.26 10.21
C SER A 245 4.16 -0.93 10.96
N TYR A 246 3.54 0.15 10.43
CA TYR A 246 3.39 1.41 11.16
C TYR A 246 2.58 1.25 12.45
N SER A 247 1.75 0.21 12.54
CA SER A 247 1.04 -0.14 13.79
C SER A 247 2.01 -0.33 14.96
N LEU A 248 3.19 -0.91 14.69
CA LEU A 248 4.24 -1.07 15.70
C LEU A 248 4.83 0.27 16.14
N ASP A 249 5.00 1.22 15.21
CA ASP A 249 5.54 2.54 15.53
C ASP A 249 4.59 3.32 16.42
N PHE A 250 3.30 3.36 16.06
CA PHE A 250 2.29 4.02 16.87
C PHE A 250 2.18 3.39 18.26
N LEU A 251 2.27 2.06 18.37
CA LEU A 251 2.25 1.38 19.66
C LEU A 251 3.48 1.75 20.52
N ASN A 252 4.68 1.73 19.93
CA ASN A 252 5.91 2.10 20.63
C ASN A 252 5.86 3.55 21.13
N LYS A 253 5.40 4.48 20.29
CA LYS A 253 5.26 5.90 20.66
C LYS A 253 4.26 6.10 21.80
N LYS A 254 3.17 5.32 21.81
CA LYS A 254 2.19 5.34 22.90
C LYS A 254 2.81 4.87 24.22
N MET A 255 3.52 3.73 24.21
CA MET A 255 4.19 3.19 25.40
C MET A 255 5.26 4.15 25.94
N GLU A 256 6.05 4.77 25.06
CA GLU A 256 7.05 5.78 25.42
C GLU A 256 6.43 6.92 26.24
N LYS A 257 5.31 7.48 25.76
CA LYS A 257 4.59 8.56 26.45
C LYS A 257 4.01 8.13 27.79
N GLN A 258 3.48 6.91 27.88
CA GLN A 258 2.96 6.36 29.13
C GLN A 258 4.08 6.21 30.18
N ASN A 259 5.24 5.69 29.79
CA ASN A 259 6.40 5.57 30.68
C ASN A 259 6.93 6.94 31.13
N GLN A 260 6.95 7.94 30.24
CA GLN A 260 7.35 9.31 30.60
C GLN A 260 6.39 9.98 31.60
N ARG A 261 5.10 9.64 31.60
CA ARG A 261 4.13 10.13 32.60
C ARG A 261 4.38 9.48 33.96
N LEU A 262 4.49 8.15 33.99
CA LEU A 262 4.76 7.39 35.22
C LEU A 262 6.12 7.75 35.87
N GLY A 263 7.13 8.07 35.05
CA GLY A 263 8.43 8.50 35.55
C GLY A 263 8.45 9.92 36.14
N LYS A 264 7.45 10.75 35.88
CA LYS A 264 7.32 12.09 36.49
C LYS A 264 6.57 12.08 37.83
N GLU A 265 5.88 10.99 38.14
CA GLU A 265 5.08 10.83 39.35
C GLU A 265 5.88 10.23 40.52
N ASN A 266 7.09 9.71 40.27
CA ASN A 266 8.02 9.21 41.28
C ASN A 266 9.12 10.21 41.57
#